data_AF-A0A286QZ39-F1
#
_entry.id   AF-A0A286QZ39-F1
#
_cell.length_a   1.000
_cell.length_b   1.000
_cell.length_c   1.000
_cell.angle_alpha   90.00
_cell.angle_beta   90.00
_cell.angle_gamma   90.00
#
_symmetry.space_group_name_H-M   'P 1'
#
loop_
_entity.id
_entity.type
_entity.pdbx_description
1 polymer ?
#
loop_
_entity_poly.entity_id
_entity_poly.type
_entity_poly.pdbx_seq_one_letter_code
_entity_poly.pdbx_strand_id
1 'polypeptide(L)'
;MEQQNPKRPSTVKPEDSKWTAYFIDPRPLPCSHQPETMIKEKRDELTRKVRCMIKEYISNKNGLSEGMKTVDAVERLGVGYHFEQEIAMFMQLLNTTPVGDDDLSAVALRFRLLRQHHYNIPCDVSESFKDENGDFKDALRSDVDALLSLYEAAHLGKCDEDLLSRAVVFTTDCLSSLANGGQLPEPILEKVQHALTSPTQRRMKRLEAKLYISIYEKDEESNQDILELAKLDFHILQMMHRDEVKSISLWYKDLNPGSMLGEYIRERPVECYFWALGVFYEPQYSKARLMLAKLINLFSFFDDTYDSYGTLEELHLFNQAVQSWDEEGAKRIGKCFGYVMSILSKTLEEFVADGASPLGIDCTKETIKKVSKCMLQEVIWREEGQVPPVHDHLKATTITTSYWPLACISFVGMGARDDVFTWARSFPKIIENSAMISRLMDDISGHECEKERSNVSTAIDCYVKEHGVTVEQAKETLSCLAEEQWKSINQEFLSNIIIPVPLLTRVINLARVMESLYKKIDGYTHCSEIFDYIDKVLDKCVHH
;
A
#
# COMPACT_ATOMS: atom_id res chain seq x y z
N MET A 1 -35.43 35.58 15.55
CA MET A 1 -34.41 35.54 14.48
C MET A 1 -34.13 34.08 14.24
N GLU A 2 -34.73 33.50 13.20
CA GLU A 2 -34.31 32.20 12.70
C GLU A 2 -32.84 32.34 12.28
N GLN A 3 -31.92 31.65 12.96
CA GLN A 3 -30.57 31.49 12.45
C GLN A 3 -30.72 30.81 11.09
N GLN A 4 -30.47 31.56 10.01
CA GLN A 4 -30.30 30.96 8.70
C GLN A 4 -29.23 29.88 8.87
N ASN A 5 -29.61 28.63 8.62
CA ASN A 5 -28.63 27.56 8.55
C ASN A 5 -27.54 28.00 7.56
N PRO A 6 -26.26 27.93 7.93
CA PRO A 6 -25.18 28.29 7.02
C PRO A 6 -25.33 27.48 5.73
N LYS A 7 -25.14 28.12 4.59
CA LYS A 7 -25.20 27.46 3.28
C LYS A 7 -23.97 26.54 3.19
N ARG A 8 -24.15 25.27 3.55
CA ARG A 8 -23.11 24.23 3.51
C ARG A 8 -22.77 23.88 2.05
N PRO A 9 -21.58 23.32 1.78
CA PRO A 9 -21.19 22.83 0.45
C PRO A 9 -22.24 21.89 -0.15
N SER A 10 -22.32 21.83 -1.48
CA SER A 10 -23.21 20.91 -2.17
C SER A 10 -22.82 19.46 -1.87
N THR A 11 -23.66 18.74 -1.14
CA THR A 11 -23.42 17.35 -0.77
C THR A 11 -23.78 16.42 -1.94
N VAL A 12 -22.78 15.88 -2.62
CA VAL A 12 -22.99 14.70 -3.48
C VAL A 12 -23.09 13.50 -2.54
N LYS A 13 -24.20 12.75 -2.62
CA LYS A 13 -24.36 11.54 -1.82
C LYS A 13 -23.25 10.54 -2.22
N PRO A 14 -22.43 10.05 -1.28
CA PRO A 14 -21.43 9.02 -1.57
C PRO A 14 -22.07 7.74 -2.08
N GLU A 15 -21.30 6.96 -2.86
CA GLU A 15 -21.73 5.61 -3.26
C GLU A 15 -21.92 4.71 -2.03
N ASP A 16 -22.94 3.86 -2.01
CA ASP A 16 -23.16 2.90 -0.93
C ASP A 16 -22.22 1.69 -1.10
N SER A 17 -21.45 1.31 -0.06
CA SER A 17 -20.63 0.10 -0.11
C SER A 17 -21.49 -1.15 0.03
N LYS A 18 -21.30 -2.12 -0.87
CA LYS A 18 -21.95 -3.43 -0.82
C LYS A 18 -21.43 -4.30 0.33
N TRP A 19 -20.25 -3.99 0.86
CA TRP A 19 -19.58 -4.81 1.85
C TRP A 19 -19.93 -4.46 3.28
N THR A 20 -20.28 -3.20 3.55
CA THR A 20 -20.48 -2.72 4.92
C THR A 20 -21.48 -3.55 5.72
N ALA A 21 -22.64 -3.83 5.13
CA ALA A 21 -23.64 -4.69 5.78
C ALA A 21 -23.26 -6.18 5.75
N TYR A 22 -22.54 -6.62 4.71
CA TYR A 22 -22.20 -8.03 4.48
C TYR A 22 -21.33 -8.60 5.60
N PHE A 23 -20.26 -7.89 5.99
CA PHE A 23 -19.30 -8.39 6.98
C PHE A 23 -19.75 -8.22 8.43
N ILE A 24 -20.93 -7.66 8.70
CA ILE A 24 -21.55 -7.69 10.04
C ILE A 24 -21.98 -9.12 10.39
N ASP A 25 -22.55 -9.84 9.41
CA ASP A 25 -22.93 -11.25 9.55
C ASP A 25 -22.55 -12.03 8.28
N PRO A 26 -21.24 -12.27 8.08
CA PRO A 26 -20.75 -12.88 6.86
C PRO A 26 -21.11 -14.37 6.82
N ARG A 27 -21.49 -14.87 5.65
CA ARG A 27 -21.73 -16.31 5.46
C ARG A 27 -20.45 -17.12 5.72
N PRO A 28 -20.52 -18.38 6.19
CA PRO A 28 -19.34 -19.22 6.27
C PRO A 28 -18.67 -19.40 4.90
N LEU A 29 -17.34 -19.52 4.89
CA LEU A 29 -16.59 -19.80 3.66
C LEU A 29 -16.99 -21.17 3.09
N PRO A 30 -17.40 -21.28 1.80
CA PRO A 30 -17.90 -22.52 1.22
C PRO A 30 -16.90 -23.68 1.20
N CYS A 31 -15.59 -23.39 1.23
CA CYS A 31 -14.51 -24.37 1.11
C CYS A 31 -14.12 -25.06 2.42
N SER A 32 -14.75 -24.74 3.56
CA SER A 32 -14.40 -25.33 4.86
C SER A 32 -15.08 -26.69 5.04
N HIS A 33 -14.63 -27.70 4.29
CA HIS A 33 -15.13 -29.08 4.42
C HIS A 33 -14.30 -29.93 5.39
N GLN A 34 -13.07 -29.52 5.66
CA GLN A 34 -12.16 -30.18 6.61
C GLN A 34 -12.13 -29.45 7.95
N PRO A 35 -11.93 -30.15 9.08
CA PRO A 35 -11.73 -29.50 10.36
C PRO A 35 -10.52 -28.56 10.34
N GLU A 36 -10.68 -27.35 10.87
CA GLU A 36 -9.62 -26.32 10.91
C GLU A 36 -8.32 -26.82 11.55
N THR A 37 -8.43 -27.74 12.53
CA THR A 37 -7.26 -28.38 13.16
C THR A 37 -6.44 -29.20 12.17
N MET A 38 -7.08 -29.96 11.27
CA MET A 38 -6.38 -30.76 10.27
C MET A 38 -5.69 -29.88 9.23
N ILE A 39 -6.34 -28.78 8.82
CA ILE A 39 -5.76 -27.78 7.91
C ILE A 39 -4.49 -27.17 8.52
N LYS A 40 -4.54 -26.78 9.81
CA LYS A 40 -3.39 -26.23 10.54
C LYS A 40 -2.25 -27.24 10.70
N GLU A 41 -2.56 -28.49 11.05
CA GLU A 41 -1.56 -29.56 11.17
C GLU A 41 -0.86 -29.82 9.83
N LYS A 42 -1.62 -29.86 8.73
CA LYS A 42 -1.06 -30.03 7.38
C LYS A 42 -0.19 -28.84 6.96
N ARG A 43 -0.66 -27.62 7.24
CA ARG A 43 0.11 -26.39 7.03
C ARG A 43 1.44 -26.45 7.79
N ASP A 44 1.43 -26.84 9.07
CA ASP A 44 2.64 -26.93 9.89
C ASP A 44 3.63 -28.00 9.39
N GLU A 45 3.11 -29.15 8.93
CA GLU A 45 3.91 -30.20 8.28
C GLU A 45 4.63 -29.66 7.03
N LEU A 46 3.89 -29.01 6.14
CA LEU A 46 4.44 -28.43 4.90
C LEU A 46 5.40 -27.29 5.18
N THR A 47 5.11 -26.43 6.16
CA THR A 47 6.05 -25.39 6.63
C THR A 47 7.38 -26.02 7.06
N ARG A 48 7.35 -27.12 7.82
CA ARG A 48 8.60 -27.82 8.21
C ARG A 48 9.32 -28.38 6.99
N LYS A 49 8.60 -28.94 6.02
CA LYS A 49 9.19 -29.52 4.79
C LYS A 49 9.87 -28.44 3.93
N VAL A 50 9.18 -27.33 3.65
CA VAL A 50 9.73 -26.20 2.88
C VAL A 50 10.91 -25.56 3.60
N ARG A 51 10.85 -25.44 4.94
CA ARG A 51 11.98 -24.97 5.75
C ARG A 51 13.22 -25.86 5.58
N CYS A 52 13.06 -27.18 5.51
CA CYS A 52 14.17 -28.09 5.23
C CYS A 52 14.75 -27.85 3.83
N MET A 53 13.91 -27.66 2.80
CA MET A 53 14.37 -27.34 1.44
C MET A 53 15.25 -26.08 1.42
N ILE A 54 14.80 -24.99 2.06
CA ILE A 54 15.60 -23.74 2.11
C ILE A 54 16.94 -23.97 2.82
N LYS A 55 16.96 -24.74 3.91
CA LYS A 55 18.20 -25.08 4.64
C LYS A 55 19.17 -25.95 3.84
N GLU A 56 18.65 -26.82 2.98
CA GLU A 56 19.47 -27.61 2.06
C GLU A 56 20.21 -26.73 1.06
N TYR A 57 19.53 -25.72 0.46
CA TYR A 57 20.17 -24.74 -0.41
C TYR A 57 21.21 -23.87 0.31
N ILE A 58 21.00 -23.57 1.60
CA ILE A 58 21.99 -22.86 2.42
C ILE A 58 23.24 -23.74 2.64
N SER A 59 23.05 -25.04 2.83
CA SER A 59 24.13 -25.99 3.13
C SER A 59 24.90 -26.43 1.88
N ASN A 60 24.25 -26.42 0.72
CA ASN A 60 24.81 -26.85 -0.56
C ASN A 60 24.80 -25.71 -1.60
N LYS A 61 25.97 -25.15 -1.87
CA LYS A 61 26.15 -24.02 -2.80
C LYS A 61 25.86 -24.34 -4.28
N ASN A 62 25.68 -25.62 -4.64
CA ASN A 62 25.44 -26.02 -6.02
C ASN A 62 23.97 -25.83 -6.48
N GLY A 63 23.05 -25.43 -5.58
CA GLY A 63 21.63 -25.25 -5.89
C GLY A 63 21.11 -23.84 -5.61
N LEU A 64 21.96 -22.81 -5.76
CA LEU A 64 21.58 -21.43 -5.44
C LEU A 64 20.49 -20.88 -6.37
N SER A 65 20.48 -21.26 -7.65
CA SER A 65 19.45 -20.84 -8.60
C SER A 65 18.06 -21.35 -8.18
N GLU A 66 17.96 -22.64 -7.88
CA GLU A 66 16.74 -23.28 -7.36
C GLU A 66 16.35 -22.71 -5.99
N GLY A 67 17.33 -22.40 -5.14
CA GLY A 67 17.10 -21.71 -3.88
C GLY A 67 16.48 -20.31 -4.07
N MET A 68 16.96 -19.53 -5.05
CA MET A 68 16.39 -18.23 -5.38
C MET A 68 14.96 -18.35 -5.90
N LYS A 69 14.69 -19.30 -6.81
CA LYS A 69 13.33 -19.59 -7.29
C LYS A 69 12.40 -20.01 -6.14
N THR A 70 12.90 -20.81 -5.20
CA THR A 70 12.14 -21.25 -4.02
C THR A 70 11.82 -20.08 -3.08
N VAL A 71 12.80 -19.22 -2.79
CA VAL A 71 12.59 -18.02 -1.95
C VAL A 71 11.61 -17.06 -2.62
N ASP A 72 11.77 -16.79 -3.91
CA ASP A 72 10.84 -15.94 -4.66
C ASP A 72 9.41 -16.49 -4.64
N ALA A 73 9.25 -17.80 -4.83
CA ALA A 73 7.95 -18.46 -4.77
C ALA A 73 7.29 -18.30 -3.40
N VAL A 74 7.98 -18.59 -2.29
CA VAL A 74 7.39 -18.47 -0.94
C VAL A 74 7.01 -17.04 -0.59
N GLU A 75 7.78 -16.05 -1.06
CA GLU A 75 7.46 -14.63 -0.85
C GLU A 75 6.26 -14.18 -1.69
N ARG A 76 6.24 -14.50 -2.99
CA ARG A 76 5.11 -14.16 -3.89
C ARG A 76 3.82 -14.84 -3.48
N LEU A 77 3.89 -16.09 -2.99
CA LEU A 77 2.74 -16.84 -2.49
C LEU A 77 2.27 -16.41 -1.09
N GLY A 78 2.94 -15.43 -0.47
CA GLY A 78 2.51 -14.84 0.80
C GLY A 78 2.74 -15.72 2.03
N VAL A 79 3.66 -16.70 1.94
CA VAL A 79 4.03 -17.58 3.05
C VAL A 79 5.45 -17.34 3.57
N GLY A 80 6.17 -16.37 2.99
CA GLY A 80 7.54 -16.00 3.38
C GLY A 80 7.71 -15.66 4.86
N TYR A 81 6.66 -15.16 5.53
CA TYR A 81 6.70 -14.83 6.96
C TYR A 81 6.94 -16.04 7.88
N HIS A 82 6.77 -17.28 7.39
CA HIS A 82 7.14 -18.49 8.12
C HIS A 82 8.64 -18.77 8.12
N PHE A 83 9.40 -18.11 7.25
CA PHE A 83 10.78 -18.46 6.90
C PHE A 83 11.74 -17.27 7.04
N GLU A 84 11.39 -16.22 7.77
CA GLU A 84 12.18 -14.98 7.86
C GLU A 84 13.66 -15.23 8.21
N GLN A 85 13.94 -16.16 9.13
CA GLN A 85 15.30 -16.51 9.54
C GLN A 85 16.05 -17.26 8.44
N GLU A 86 15.42 -18.29 7.86
CA GLU A 86 16.01 -19.06 6.77
C GLU A 86 16.26 -18.20 5.52
N ILE A 87 15.32 -17.31 5.16
CA ILE A 87 15.49 -16.35 4.07
C ILE A 87 16.63 -15.39 4.37
N ALA A 88 16.72 -14.82 5.57
CA ALA A 88 17.83 -13.93 5.94
C ALA A 88 19.20 -14.63 5.82
N MET A 89 19.31 -15.88 6.28
CA MET A 89 20.52 -16.70 6.11
C MET A 89 20.84 -16.96 4.63
N PHE A 90 19.82 -17.25 3.82
CA PHE A 90 19.98 -17.44 2.39
C PHE A 90 20.45 -16.16 1.67
N MET A 91 19.89 -15.00 2.03
CA MET A 91 20.33 -13.71 1.46
C MET A 91 21.77 -13.38 1.82
N GLN A 92 22.20 -13.69 3.05
CA GLN A 92 23.60 -13.54 3.45
C GLN A 92 24.53 -14.45 2.62
N LEU A 93 24.12 -15.70 2.38
CA LEU A 93 24.85 -16.62 1.51
C LEU A 93 24.92 -16.11 0.07
N LEU A 94 23.80 -15.65 -0.48
CA LEU A 94 23.76 -15.04 -1.80
C LEU A 94 24.76 -13.88 -1.85
N ASN A 95 24.62 -12.86 -0.99
CA ASN A 95 25.45 -11.66 -1.01
C ASN A 95 26.97 -11.94 -0.91
N THR A 96 27.39 -13.03 -0.29
CA THR A 96 28.81 -13.39 -0.11
C THR A 96 29.35 -14.34 -1.18
N THR A 97 28.48 -14.99 -1.95
CA THR A 97 28.88 -15.89 -3.03
C THR A 97 29.09 -15.08 -4.31
N PRO A 98 30.18 -15.27 -5.08
CA PRO A 98 30.33 -14.63 -6.39
C PRO A 98 29.19 -15.00 -7.33
N VAL A 99 28.84 -14.10 -8.26
CA VAL A 99 27.93 -14.43 -9.37
C VAL A 99 28.61 -15.49 -10.23
N GLY A 100 27.95 -16.62 -10.47
CA GLY A 100 28.48 -17.71 -11.29
C GLY A 100 28.24 -17.47 -12.78
N ASP A 101 28.38 -18.53 -13.59
CA ASP A 101 27.88 -18.57 -14.98
C ASP A 101 26.34 -18.75 -14.98
N ASP A 102 25.65 -17.90 -14.21
CA ASP A 102 24.19 -17.88 -14.10
C ASP A 102 23.59 -17.29 -15.39
N ASP A 103 22.41 -17.78 -15.81
CA ASP A 103 21.68 -17.16 -16.90
C ASP A 103 21.18 -15.74 -16.53
N LEU A 104 20.79 -14.96 -17.53
CA LEU A 104 20.38 -13.57 -17.33
C LEU A 104 19.15 -13.44 -16.41
N SER A 105 18.24 -14.42 -16.42
CA SER A 105 17.07 -14.42 -15.53
C SER A 105 17.50 -14.59 -14.06
N ALA A 106 18.37 -15.56 -13.78
CA ALA A 106 18.93 -15.81 -12.45
C ALA A 106 19.74 -14.61 -11.94
N VAL A 107 20.51 -13.96 -12.82
CA VAL A 107 21.27 -12.74 -12.51
C VAL A 107 20.36 -11.59 -12.08
N ALA A 108 19.26 -11.32 -12.79
CA ALA A 108 18.29 -10.31 -12.40
C ALA A 108 17.49 -10.68 -11.13
N LEU A 109 17.09 -11.95 -10.98
CA LEU A 109 16.41 -12.46 -9.79
C LEU A 109 17.27 -12.25 -8.54
N ARG A 110 18.55 -12.60 -8.63
CA ARG A 110 19.52 -12.41 -7.55
C ARG A 110 19.62 -10.95 -7.12
N PHE A 111 19.73 -10.03 -8.07
CA PHE A 111 19.77 -8.60 -7.77
C PHE A 111 18.51 -8.15 -7.06
N ARG A 112 17.35 -8.55 -7.59
CA ARG A 112 16.04 -8.20 -7.05
C ARG A 112 15.89 -8.67 -5.60
N LEU A 113 16.16 -9.95 -5.32
CA LEU A 113 16.06 -10.53 -3.98
C LEU A 113 16.97 -9.80 -2.99
N LEU A 114 18.24 -9.61 -3.33
CA LEU A 114 19.19 -8.91 -2.46
C LEU A 114 18.73 -7.48 -2.13
N ARG A 115 18.28 -6.71 -3.13
CA ARG A 115 17.76 -5.34 -2.92
C ARG A 115 16.48 -5.33 -2.09
N GLN A 116 15.56 -6.28 -2.30
CA GLN A 116 14.34 -6.42 -1.49
C GLN A 116 14.65 -6.71 -0.02
N HIS A 117 15.73 -7.46 0.24
CA HIS A 117 16.22 -7.78 1.58
C HIS A 117 17.28 -6.80 2.09
N HIS A 118 17.25 -5.55 1.63
CA HIS A 118 18.04 -4.45 2.18
C HIS A 118 19.56 -4.56 1.94
N TYR A 119 20.00 -5.36 0.96
CA TYR A 119 21.40 -5.35 0.50
C TYR A 119 21.58 -4.31 -0.60
N ASN A 120 22.36 -3.25 -0.31
CA ASN A 120 22.68 -2.18 -1.25
C ASN A 120 23.81 -2.59 -2.23
N ILE A 121 23.55 -3.63 -3.02
CA ILE A 121 24.45 -4.08 -4.10
C ILE A 121 24.39 -3.12 -5.29
N PRO A 122 25.47 -2.88 -6.04
CA PRO A 122 25.44 -2.05 -7.25
C PRO A 122 24.52 -2.61 -8.35
N CYS A 123 24.09 -1.76 -9.30
CA CYS A 123 23.31 -2.16 -10.47
C CYS A 123 24.16 -2.60 -11.68
N ASP A 124 25.46 -2.81 -11.46
CA ASP A 124 26.44 -3.34 -12.44
C ASP A 124 26.03 -4.70 -13.03
N VAL A 125 25.19 -5.44 -12.30
CA VAL A 125 24.48 -6.62 -12.79
C VAL A 125 23.82 -6.42 -14.16
N SER A 126 23.34 -5.20 -14.44
CA SER A 126 22.67 -4.82 -15.68
C SER A 126 23.63 -4.72 -16.87
N GLU A 127 24.94 -4.65 -16.64
CA GLU A 127 25.94 -4.70 -17.72
C GLU A 127 25.92 -6.05 -18.45
N SER A 128 25.56 -7.13 -17.74
CA SER A 128 25.40 -8.47 -18.34
C SER A 128 24.33 -8.52 -19.44
N PHE A 129 23.41 -7.55 -19.43
CA PHE A 129 22.29 -7.43 -20.38
C PHE A 129 22.62 -6.56 -21.59
N LYS A 130 23.82 -5.97 -21.64
CA LYS A 130 24.23 -5.07 -22.72
C LYS A 130 25.17 -5.70 -23.73
N ASP A 131 25.14 -5.18 -24.94
CA ASP A 131 26.11 -5.45 -25.99
C ASP A 131 27.38 -4.59 -25.84
N GLU A 132 28.31 -4.72 -26.78
CA GLU A 132 29.58 -3.98 -26.80
C GLU A 132 29.40 -2.46 -26.97
N ASN A 133 28.25 -2.02 -27.48
CA ASN A 133 27.91 -0.61 -27.68
C ASN A 133 27.28 0.02 -26.41
N GLY A 134 26.93 -0.80 -25.43
CA GLY A 134 26.26 -0.37 -24.20
C GLY A 134 24.73 -0.32 -24.32
N ASP A 135 24.17 -0.88 -25.38
CA ASP A 135 22.72 -1.04 -25.61
C ASP A 135 22.25 -2.42 -25.15
N PHE A 136 20.97 -2.59 -24.83
CA PHE A 136 20.44 -3.89 -24.44
C PHE A 136 20.55 -4.89 -25.60
N LYS A 137 21.07 -6.10 -25.32
CA LYS A 137 21.30 -7.15 -26.33
C LYS A 137 20.01 -7.46 -27.09
N ASP A 138 20.05 -7.44 -28.42
CA ASP A 138 18.86 -7.75 -29.25
C ASP A 138 18.30 -9.16 -29.00
N ALA A 139 19.14 -10.12 -28.62
CA ALA A 139 18.71 -11.47 -28.26
C ALA A 139 17.74 -11.51 -27.06
N LEU A 140 17.76 -10.49 -26.19
CA LEU A 140 16.82 -10.37 -25.06
C LEU A 140 15.37 -10.18 -25.52
N ARG A 141 15.15 -9.60 -26.72
CA ARG A 141 13.79 -9.27 -27.19
C ARG A 141 12.89 -10.50 -27.35
N SER A 142 13.47 -11.69 -27.44
CA SER A 142 12.75 -12.98 -27.51
C SER A 142 12.83 -13.81 -26.23
N ASP A 143 13.62 -13.41 -25.23
CA ASP A 143 13.82 -14.14 -23.98
C ASP A 143 12.87 -13.61 -22.90
N VAL A 144 11.69 -14.24 -22.80
CA VAL A 144 10.60 -13.80 -21.93
C VAL A 144 11.01 -13.84 -20.45
N ASP A 145 11.72 -14.88 -20.03
CA ASP A 145 12.11 -15.06 -18.63
C ASP A 145 13.16 -14.04 -18.22
N ALA A 146 14.17 -13.78 -19.06
CA ALA A 146 15.14 -12.72 -18.80
C ALA A 146 14.50 -11.34 -18.80
N LEU A 147 13.56 -11.06 -19.71
CA LEU A 147 12.82 -9.79 -19.76
C LEU A 147 11.97 -9.59 -18.51
N LEU A 148 11.23 -10.60 -18.06
CA LEU A 148 10.41 -10.53 -16.84
C LEU A 148 11.26 -10.34 -15.59
N SER A 149 12.33 -11.10 -15.45
CA SER A 149 13.25 -10.96 -14.31
C SER A 149 13.90 -9.58 -14.28
N LEU A 150 14.35 -9.07 -15.43
CA LEU A 150 14.93 -7.72 -15.55
C LEU A 150 13.88 -6.62 -15.28
N TYR A 151 12.65 -6.77 -15.79
CA TYR A 151 11.55 -5.84 -15.52
C TYR A 151 11.32 -5.71 -14.01
N GLU A 152 11.16 -6.83 -13.32
CA GLU A 152 10.92 -6.83 -11.87
C GLU A 152 12.10 -6.27 -11.08
N ALA A 153 13.33 -6.57 -11.50
CA ALA A 153 14.56 -6.06 -10.90
C ALA A 153 14.72 -4.55 -11.09
N ALA A 154 14.41 -4.04 -12.29
CA ALA A 154 14.64 -2.65 -12.67
C ALA A 154 13.79 -1.66 -11.83
N HIS A 155 12.63 -2.08 -11.35
CA HIS A 155 11.77 -1.27 -10.47
C HIS A 155 12.33 -1.07 -9.04
N LEU A 156 13.47 -1.70 -8.70
CA LEU A 156 14.24 -1.46 -7.47
C LEU A 156 15.38 -0.44 -7.62
N GLY A 157 15.45 0.22 -8.77
CA GLY A 157 16.46 1.26 -9.01
C GLY A 157 16.32 2.47 -8.07
N LYS A 158 17.47 3.06 -7.74
CA LYS A 158 17.60 4.28 -6.93
C LYS A 158 17.67 5.52 -7.83
N CYS A 159 17.73 6.70 -7.22
CA CYS A 159 17.73 7.98 -7.93
C CYS A 159 18.90 8.16 -8.90
N ASP A 160 20.05 7.54 -8.62
CA ASP A 160 21.29 7.65 -9.39
C ASP A 160 21.51 6.48 -10.38
N GLU A 161 20.50 5.63 -10.58
CA GLU A 161 20.60 4.39 -11.38
C GLU A 161 19.80 4.50 -12.69
N ASP A 162 20.16 5.44 -13.56
CA ASP A 162 19.52 5.68 -14.87
C ASP A 162 19.47 4.42 -15.75
N LEU A 163 20.45 3.52 -15.58
CA LEU A 163 20.48 2.25 -16.28
C LEU A 163 19.22 1.41 -16.02
N LEU A 164 18.78 1.33 -14.77
CA LEU A 164 17.56 0.60 -14.42
C LEU A 164 16.32 1.31 -14.94
N SER A 165 16.33 2.64 -15.01
CA SER A 165 15.23 3.40 -15.64
C SER A 165 15.10 3.06 -17.13
N ARG A 166 16.22 2.97 -17.87
CA ARG A 166 16.23 2.51 -19.27
C ARG A 166 15.79 1.06 -19.40
N ALA A 167 16.16 0.20 -18.45
CA ALA A 167 15.74 -1.20 -18.43
C ALA A 167 14.22 -1.35 -18.28
N VAL A 168 13.58 -0.53 -17.43
CA VAL A 168 12.11 -0.51 -17.31
C VAL A 168 11.46 -0.22 -18.66
N VAL A 169 11.91 0.83 -19.36
CA VAL A 169 11.35 1.21 -20.68
C VAL A 169 11.55 0.06 -21.69
N PHE A 170 12.80 -0.41 -21.84
CA PHE A 170 13.12 -1.48 -22.79
C PHE A 170 12.32 -2.77 -22.54
N THR A 171 12.25 -3.23 -21.29
CA THR A 171 11.55 -4.46 -20.94
C THR A 171 10.04 -4.30 -21.11
N THR A 172 9.47 -3.15 -20.73
CA THR A 172 8.04 -2.86 -20.91
C THR A 172 7.66 -2.89 -22.39
N ASP A 173 8.44 -2.27 -23.27
CA ASP A 173 8.19 -2.26 -24.71
C ASP A 173 8.24 -3.67 -25.30
N CYS A 174 9.27 -4.45 -24.95
CA CYS A 174 9.42 -5.83 -25.45
C CYS A 174 8.28 -6.74 -24.96
N LEU A 175 8.02 -6.75 -23.65
CA LEU A 175 6.97 -7.57 -23.05
C LEU A 175 5.58 -7.20 -23.59
N SER A 176 5.30 -5.91 -23.76
CA SER A 176 4.03 -5.44 -24.34
C SER A 176 3.88 -5.87 -25.80
N SER A 177 4.97 -5.82 -26.59
CA SER A 177 4.98 -6.30 -27.97
C SER A 177 4.72 -7.80 -28.05
N LEU A 178 5.36 -8.60 -27.20
CA LEU A 178 5.18 -10.06 -27.16
C LEU A 178 3.74 -10.45 -26.76
N ALA A 179 3.19 -9.77 -25.74
CA ALA A 179 1.83 -10.00 -25.26
C ALA A 179 0.77 -9.63 -26.31
N ASN A 180 0.91 -8.49 -26.98
CA ASN A 180 -0.04 -8.02 -27.99
C ASN A 180 0.12 -8.74 -29.34
N GLY A 181 1.31 -9.29 -29.63
CA GLY A 181 1.61 -9.99 -30.87
C GLY A 181 1.03 -11.41 -30.96
N GLY A 182 0.40 -11.92 -29.90
CA GLY A 182 -0.13 -13.28 -29.85
C GLY A 182 0.95 -14.37 -29.86
N GLN A 183 2.17 -14.01 -29.45
CA GLN A 183 3.36 -14.86 -29.53
C GLN A 183 3.56 -15.74 -28.29
N LEU A 184 2.84 -15.46 -27.21
CA LEU A 184 3.01 -16.13 -25.92
C LEU A 184 1.87 -17.13 -25.66
N PRO A 185 2.16 -18.40 -25.33
CA PRO A 185 1.15 -19.35 -24.90
C PRO A 185 0.70 -19.07 -23.46
N GLU A 186 -0.47 -19.59 -23.08
CA GLU A 186 -0.84 -19.69 -21.66
C GLU A 186 0.01 -20.79 -20.97
N PRO A 187 0.46 -20.60 -19.72
CA PRO A 187 0.18 -19.49 -18.80
C PRO A 187 1.19 -18.31 -18.86
N ILE A 188 2.11 -18.31 -19.82
CA ILE A 188 3.17 -17.27 -19.94
C ILE A 188 2.55 -15.91 -20.27
N LEU A 189 1.54 -15.88 -21.13
CA LEU A 189 0.81 -14.64 -21.44
C LEU A 189 0.20 -14.01 -20.18
N GLU A 190 -0.49 -14.81 -19.35
CA GLU A 190 -1.04 -14.35 -18.08
C GLU A 190 0.05 -13.81 -17.14
N LYS A 191 1.21 -14.48 -17.04
CA LYS A 191 2.36 -13.99 -16.27
C LYS A 191 2.84 -12.61 -16.74
N VAL A 192 3.00 -12.43 -18.05
CA VAL A 192 3.46 -11.17 -18.65
C VAL A 192 2.44 -10.05 -18.46
N GLN A 193 1.16 -10.31 -18.72
CA GLN A 193 0.10 -9.33 -18.51
C GLN A 193 -0.07 -8.95 -17.04
N HIS A 194 0.10 -9.93 -16.14
CA HIS A 194 0.13 -9.67 -14.71
C HIS A 194 1.29 -8.72 -14.41
N ALA A 195 2.55 -9.05 -14.73
CA ALA A 195 3.70 -8.18 -14.47
C ALA A 195 3.53 -6.76 -15.04
N LEU A 196 3.08 -6.62 -16.30
CA LEU A 196 2.88 -5.31 -16.95
C LEU A 196 1.80 -4.44 -16.30
N THR A 197 0.85 -5.02 -15.57
CA THR A 197 -0.14 -4.23 -14.83
C THR A 197 0.52 -3.45 -13.69
N SER A 198 1.46 -4.09 -12.98
CA SER A 198 2.28 -3.50 -11.91
C SER A 198 3.44 -4.45 -11.57
N PRO A 199 4.63 -3.95 -11.30
CA PRO A 199 5.74 -4.78 -10.81
C PRO A 199 5.39 -5.40 -9.45
N THR A 200 5.86 -6.62 -9.19
CA THR A 200 5.64 -7.38 -7.96
C THR A 200 6.07 -6.60 -6.70
N GLN A 201 7.10 -5.78 -6.80
CA GLN A 201 7.60 -4.97 -5.69
C GLN A 201 6.65 -3.85 -5.26
N ARG A 202 5.73 -3.41 -6.13
CA ARG A 202 4.78 -2.33 -5.84
C ARG A 202 3.37 -2.82 -5.51
N ARG A 203 3.14 -4.14 -5.56
CA ARG A 203 1.83 -4.73 -5.28
C ARG A 203 1.57 -4.93 -3.80
N MET A 204 0.30 -4.79 -3.44
CA MET A 204 -0.22 -5.25 -2.15
C MET A 204 0.02 -6.76 -2.02
N LYS A 205 0.83 -7.18 -1.03
CA LYS A 205 1.32 -8.56 -0.91
C LYS A 205 0.21 -9.61 -0.77
N ARG A 206 -0.86 -9.29 -0.04
CA ARG A 206 -1.96 -10.24 0.18
C ARG A 206 -2.79 -10.47 -1.07
N LEU A 207 -3.08 -9.40 -1.83
CA LEU A 207 -3.75 -9.51 -3.13
C LEU A 207 -2.85 -10.20 -4.15
N GLU A 208 -1.55 -9.87 -4.15
CA GLU A 208 -0.56 -10.53 -5.01
C GLU A 208 -0.53 -12.05 -4.77
N ALA A 209 -0.46 -12.49 -3.51
CA ALA A 209 -0.48 -13.92 -3.19
C ALA A 209 -1.72 -14.60 -3.76
N LYS A 210 -2.90 -13.99 -3.66
CA LYS A 210 -4.15 -14.55 -4.20
C LYS A 210 -4.11 -14.70 -5.73
N LEU A 211 -3.58 -13.71 -6.44
CA LEU A 211 -3.47 -13.73 -7.90
C LEU A 211 -2.38 -14.71 -8.34
N TYR A 212 -1.23 -14.69 -7.67
CA TYR A 212 -0.07 -15.49 -7.99
C TYR A 212 -0.27 -16.99 -7.73
N ILE A 213 -1.10 -17.39 -6.74
CA ILE A 213 -1.46 -18.81 -6.55
C ILE A 213 -1.99 -19.44 -7.84
N SER A 214 -2.85 -18.74 -8.59
CA SER A 214 -3.41 -19.26 -9.84
C SER A 214 -2.37 -19.37 -10.95
N ILE A 215 -1.40 -18.45 -10.97
CA ILE A 215 -0.31 -18.45 -11.95
C ILE A 215 0.66 -19.59 -11.63
N TYR A 216 1.03 -19.73 -10.36
CA TYR A 216 1.94 -20.77 -9.88
C TYR A 216 1.36 -22.17 -10.07
N GLU A 217 0.05 -22.35 -9.87
CA GLU A 217 -0.62 -23.64 -10.11
C GLU A 217 -0.55 -24.12 -11.56
N LYS A 218 -0.52 -23.19 -12.53
CA LYS A 218 -0.42 -23.52 -13.96
C LYS A 218 1.03 -23.69 -14.43
N ASP A 219 2.00 -23.33 -13.59
CA ASP A 219 3.41 -23.37 -13.93
C ASP A 219 3.97 -24.80 -13.86
N GLU A 220 4.63 -25.24 -14.93
CA GLU A 220 5.25 -26.57 -15.00
C GLU A 220 6.43 -26.72 -14.03
N GLU A 221 7.10 -25.62 -13.65
CA GLU A 221 8.18 -25.62 -12.66
C GLU A 221 7.68 -25.51 -11.21
N SER A 222 6.36 -25.53 -10.97
CA SER A 222 5.80 -25.32 -9.65
C SER A 222 6.09 -26.45 -8.66
N ASN A 223 6.46 -26.07 -7.44
CA ASN A 223 6.63 -27.00 -6.34
C ASN A 223 5.28 -27.22 -5.64
N GLN A 224 4.79 -28.47 -5.70
CA GLN A 224 3.48 -28.83 -5.16
C GLN A 224 3.36 -28.66 -3.65
N ASP A 225 4.45 -28.88 -2.88
CA ASP A 225 4.41 -28.67 -1.43
C ASP A 225 4.27 -27.18 -1.09
N ILE A 226 4.94 -26.30 -1.84
CA ILE A 226 4.84 -24.85 -1.66
C ILE A 226 3.45 -24.35 -2.07
N LEU A 227 2.89 -24.87 -3.17
CA LEU A 227 1.55 -24.53 -3.63
C LEU A 227 0.49 -24.95 -2.61
N GLU A 228 0.54 -26.19 -2.11
CA GLU A 228 -0.39 -26.67 -1.08
C GLU A 228 -0.26 -25.85 0.20
N LEU A 229 0.97 -25.55 0.64
CA LEU A 229 1.23 -24.67 1.78
C LEU A 229 0.57 -23.30 1.60
N ALA A 230 0.77 -22.67 0.44
CA ALA A 230 0.20 -21.37 0.13
C ALA A 230 -1.33 -21.37 0.17
N LYS A 231 -1.97 -22.40 -0.38
CA LYS A 231 -3.43 -22.51 -0.41
C LYS A 231 -4.02 -22.68 1.00
N LEU A 232 -3.43 -23.57 1.82
CA LEU A 232 -3.86 -23.82 3.20
C LEU A 232 -3.63 -22.60 4.10
N ASP A 233 -2.44 -22.01 4.04
CA ASP A 233 -2.10 -20.84 4.87
C ASP A 233 -2.90 -19.60 4.46
N PHE A 234 -3.15 -19.42 3.16
CA PHE A 234 -4.07 -18.38 2.68
C PHE A 234 -5.46 -18.56 3.28
N HIS A 235 -6.01 -19.77 3.29
CA HIS A 235 -7.32 -20.04 3.88
C HIS A 235 -7.36 -19.72 5.38
N ILE A 236 -6.35 -20.15 6.15
CA ILE A 236 -6.24 -19.88 7.59
C ILE A 236 -6.22 -18.36 7.86
N LEU A 237 -5.37 -17.63 7.15
CA LEU A 237 -5.29 -16.17 7.31
C LEU A 237 -6.57 -15.47 6.84
N GLN A 238 -7.21 -15.95 5.78
CA GLN A 238 -8.50 -15.41 5.32
C GLN A 238 -9.57 -15.54 6.40
N MET A 239 -9.63 -16.65 7.14
CA MET A 239 -10.55 -16.79 8.28
C MET A 239 -10.29 -15.74 9.36
N MET A 240 -9.02 -15.57 9.77
CA MET A 240 -8.64 -14.51 10.72
C MET A 240 -9.04 -13.12 10.22
N HIS A 241 -8.75 -12.81 8.95
CA HIS A 241 -9.05 -11.50 8.37
C HIS A 241 -10.57 -11.24 8.28
N ARG A 242 -11.38 -12.29 8.08
CA ARG A 242 -12.85 -12.20 8.14
C ARG A 242 -13.37 -11.86 9.53
N ASP A 243 -12.78 -12.43 10.58
CA ASP A 243 -13.14 -12.11 11.96
C ASP A 243 -12.74 -10.67 12.32
N GLU A 244 -11.59 -10.23 11.85
CA GLU A 244 -11.10 -8.86 12.03
C GLU A 244 -12.00 -7.84 11.30
N VAL A 245 -12.32 -8.05 10.01
CA VAL A 245 -13.19 -7.12 9.27
C VAL A 245 -14.62 -7.10 9.83
N LYS A 246 -15.11 -8.23 10.35
CA LYS A 246 -16.38 -8.27 11.10
C LYS A 246 -16.31 -7.41 12.36
N SER A 247 -15.20 -7.50 13.10
CA SER A 247 -14.98 -6.68 14.29
C SER A 247 -14.92 -5.19 13.97
N ILE A 248 -14.29 -4.80 12.85
CA ILE A 248 -14.29 -3.41 12.37
C ILE A 248 -15.69 -2.96 11.95
N SER A 249 -16.44 -3.82 11.25
CA SER A 249 -17.80 -3.52 10.79
C SER A 249 -18.77 -3.32 11.97
N LEU A 250 -18.65 -4.15 13.01
CA LEU A 250 -19.40 -4.02 14.25
C LEU A 250 -19.00 -2.75 15.03
N TRP A 251 -17.70 -2.50 15.17
CA TRP A 251 -17.21 -1.26 15.78
C TRP A 251 -17.75 -0.02 15.07
N TYR A 252 -17.69 0.02 13.73
CA TYR A 252 -18.22 1.13 12.93
C TYR A 252 -19.74 1.30 13.15
N LYS A 253 -20.50 0.20 13.17
CA LYS A 253 -21.93 0.22 13.46
C LYS A 253 -22.22 0.80 14.84
N ASP A 254 -21.44 0.45 15.85
CA ASP A 254 -21.60 0.94 17.22
C ASP A 254 -21.28 2.44 17.36
N LEU A 255 -20.42 2.99 16.49
CA LEU A 255 -20.23 4.44 16.41
C LEU A 255 -21.51 5.16 15.96
N ASN A 256 -22.35 4.50 15.15
CA ASN A 256 -23.59 5.01 14.58
C ASN A 256 -23.42 6.38 13.86
N PRO A 257 -22.45 6.50 12.93
CA PRO A 257 -22.04 7.79 12.38
C PRO A 257 -23.12 8.42 11.50
N GLY A 258 -23.94 7.64 10.78
CA GLY A 258 -25.04 8.17 9.98
C GLY A 258 -26.06 8.99 10.78
N SER A 259 -26.31 8.64 12.04
CA SER A 259 -27.20 9.41 12.93
C SER A 259 -26.59 10.71 13.48
N MET A 260 -25.25 10.78 13.48
CA MET A 260 -24.49 11.86 14.10
C MET A 260 -23.95 12.86 13.08
N LEU A 261 -23.48 12.35 11.94
CA LEU A 261 -22.86 13.09 10.85
C LEU A 261 -23.84 13.29 9.69
N GLY A 262 -24.66 12.31 9.32
CA GLY A 262 -25.65 12.43 8.24
C GLY A 262 -25.22 11.72 6.96
N GLU A 263 -25.87 12.03 5.82
CA GLU A 263 -25.71 11.29 4.56
C GLU A 263 -24.50 11.70 3.71
N TYR A 264 -23.73 12.73 4.11
CA TYR A 264 -22.58 13.18 3.34
C TYR A 264 -21.30 12.37 3.58
N ILE A 265 -21.26 11.56 4.66
CA ILE A 265 -20.06 10.79 5.00
C ILE A 265 -19.93 9.53 4.15
N ARG A 266 -18.70 9.19 3.78
CA ARG A 266 -18.37 7.93 3.12
C ARG A 266 -18.43 6.78 4.13
N GLU A 267 -19.37 5.84 3.93
CA GLU A 267 -19.46 4.61 4.73
C GLU A 267 -18.55 3.53 4.12
N ARG A 268 -17.33 3.40 4.68
CA ARG A 268 -16.24 2.58 4.12
C ARG A 268 -15.48 1.67 5.11
N PRO A 269 -16.11 1.07 6.14
CA PRO A 269 -15.37 0.31 7.16
C PRO A 269 -14.59 -0.88 6.58
N VAL A 270 -15.13 -1.53 5.55
CA VAL A 270 -14.50 -2.70 4.92
C VAL A 270 -13.34 -2.28 4.02
N GLU A 271 -13.49 -1.20 3.26
CA GLU A 271 -12.44 -0.64 2.41
C GLU A 271 -11.28 -0.10 3.26
N CYS A 272 -11.56 0.56 4.39
CA CYS A 272 -10.54 0.97 5.36
C CYS A 272 -9.79 -0.23 5.96
N TYR A 273 -10.49 -1.33 6.26
CA TYR A 273 -9.83 -2.57 6.70
C TYR A 273 -8.99 -3.20 5.58
N PHE A 274 -9.48 -3.22 4.35
CA PHE A 274 -8.73 -3.69 3.19
C PHE A 274 -7.44 -2.87 2.98
N TRP A 275 -7.51 -1.55 3.15
CA TRP A 275 -6.32 -0.68 3.15
C TRP A 275 -5.31 -1.09 4.22
N ALA A 276 -5.77 -1.31 5.46
CA ALA A 276 -4.91 -1.76 6.55
C ALA A 276 -4.33 -3.17 6.32
N LEU A 277 -5.09 -4.08 5.70
CA LEU A 277 -4.66 -5.41 5.29
C LEU A 277 -3.53 -5.35 4.25
N GLY A 278 -3.50 -4.28 3.45
CA GLY A 278 -2.40 -4.04 2.51
C GLY A 278 -1.10 -3.63 3.18
N VAL A 279 -1.20 -2.99 4.35
CA VAL A 279 -0.05 -2.63 5.18
C VAL A 279 0.44 -3.83 5.98
N PHE A 280 -0.45 -4.67 6.48
CA PHE A 280 -0.11 -5.86 7.25
C PHE A 280 -1.00 -7.03 6.87
N TYR A 281 -0.45 -8.19 6.55
CA TYR A 281 -1.24 -9.40 6.32
C TYR A 281 -0.87 -10.53 7.28
N GLU A 282 0.31 -10.43 7.89
CA GLU A 282 0.90 -11.44 8.75
C GLU A 282 0.14 -11.56 10.09
N PRO A 283 -0.04 -12.77 10.65
CA PRO A 283 -0.94 -12.98 11.79
C PRO A 283 -0.54 -12.21 13.06
N GLN A 284 0.75 -12.03 13.30
CA GLN A 284 1.28 -11.32 14.47
C GLN A 284 0.91 -9.82 14.52
N TYR A 285 0.48 -9.24 13.40
CA TYR A 285 0.13 -7.83 13.29
C TYR A 285 -1.38 -7.56 13.36
N SER A 286 -2.18 -8.49 13.90
CA SER A 286 -3.63 -8.33 14.08
C SER A 286 -4.00 -7.03 14.82
N LYS A 287 -3.35 -6.76 15.97
CA LYS A 287 -3.56 -5.51 16.72
C LYS A 287 -3.23 -4.28 15.87
N ALA A 288 -2.10 -4.31 15.14
CA ALA A 288 -1.67 -3.20 14.29
C ALA A 288 -2.66 -2.92 13.14
N ARG A 289 -3.16 -3.98 12.48
CA ARG A 289 -4.20 -3.87 11.44
C ARG A 289 -5.45 -3.20 11.98
N LEU A 290 -5.96 -3.66 13.11
CA LEU A 290 -7.20 -3.12 13.68
C LEU A 290 -7.04 -1.66 14.10
N MET A 291 -5.91 -1.30 14.71
CA MET A 291 -5.60 0.09 15.05
C MET A 291 -5.54 0.98 13.81
N LEU A 292 -4.83 0.53 12.77
CA LEU A 292 -4.71 1.25 11.51
C LEU A 292 -6.07 1.40 10.81
N ALA A 293 -6.85 0.32 10.67
CA ALA A 293 -8.18 0.34 10.03
C ALA A 293 -9.15 1.28 10.73
N LYS A 294 -9.14 1.32 12.07
CA LYS A 294 -9.91 2.28 12.85
C LYS A 294 -9.46 3.71 12.57
N LEU A 295 -8.16 3.99 12.56
CA LEU A 295 -7.67 5.34 12.29
C LEU A 295 -7.98 5.82 10.87
N ILE A 296 -7.88 4.95 9.85
CA ILE A 296 -8.27 5.27 8.47
C ILE A 296 -9.76 5.65 8.40
N ASN A 297 -10.65 4.88 9.05
CA ASN A 297 -12.08 5.21 9.12
C ASN A 297 -12.30 6.61 9.73
N LEU A 298 -11.61 6.91 10.83
CA LEU A 298 -11.75 8.20 11.51
C LEU A 298 -11.22 9.36 10.67
N PHE A 299 -10.15 9.16 9.90
CA PHE A 299 -9.68 10.15 8.94
C PHE A 299 -10.66 10.36 7.79
N SER A 300 -11.41 9.35 7.36
CA SER A 300 -12.50 9.58 6.41
C SER A 300 -13.54 10.56 6.94
N PHE A 301 -13.93 10.45 8.22
CA PHE A 301 -14.86 11.42 8.82
C PHE A 301 -14.23 12.81 8.94
N PHE A 302 -12.94 12.85 9.26
CA PHE A 302 -12.19 14.09 9.36
C PHE A 302 -12.17 14.80 8.00
N ASP A 303 -11.82 14.07 6.93
CA ASP A 303 -11.77 14.53 5.55
C ASP A 303 -13.15 15.00 5.06
N ASP A 304 -14.19 14.17 5.20
CA ASP A 304 -15.57 14.51 4.84
C ASP A 304 -16.07 15.77 5.56
N THR A 305 -15.58 16.02 6.78
CA THR A 305 -15.93 17.23 7.56
C THR A 305 -15.31 18.49 6.96
N TYR A 306 -14.05 18.44 6.50
CA TYR A 306 -13.38 19.58 5.85
C TYR A 306 -13.92 19.83 4.44
N ASP A 307 -14.16 18.76 3.68
CA ASP A 307 -14.48 18.87 2.27
C ASP A 307 -15.96 19.14 2.01
N SER A 308 -16.84 18.44 2.73
CA SER A 308 -18.26 18.36 2.37
C SER A 308 -19.22 18.95 3.41
N TYR A 309 -18.74 19.35 4.59
CA TYR A 309 -19.63 19.80 5.67
C TYR A 309 -19.31 21.18 6.23
N GLY A 310 -18.07 21.41 6.65
CA GLY A 310 -17.67 22.60 7.38
C GLY A 310 -17.62 23.85 6.52
N THR A 311 -18.08 24.97 7.07
CA THR A 311 -17.80 26.30 6.51
C THR A 311 -16.40 26.75 6.89
N LEU A 312 -15.82 27.71 6.15
CA LEU A 312 -14.48 28.22 6.43
C LEU A 312 -14.33 28.72 7.88
N GLU A 313 -15.32 29.46 8.39
CA GLU A 313 -15.31 29.96 9.77
C GLU A 313 -15.38 28.82 10.80
N GLU A 314 -16.24 27.83 10.57
CA GLU A 314 -16.33 26.64 11.44
C GLU A 314 -15.01 25.86 11.43
N LEU A 315 -14.36 25.70 10.26
CA LEU A 315 -13.12 24.95 10.09
C LEU A 315 -11.90 25.68 10.67
N HIS A 316 -11.90 27.02 10.69
CA HIS A 316 -10.93 27.78 11.47
C HIS A 316 -11.02 27.45 12.96
N LEU A 317 -12.23 27.44 13.52
CA LEU A 317 -12.46 27.09 14.92
C LEU A 317 -12.13 25.61 15.18
N PHE A 318 -12.47 24.73 14.24
CA PHE A 318 -12.23 23.29 14.40
C PHE A 318 -10.74 22.99 14.38
N ASN A 319 -9.98 23.60 13.47
CA ASN A 319 -8.54 23.49 13.47
C ASN A 319 -7.93 24.00 14.78
N GLN A 320 -8.42 25.12 15.34
CA GLN A 320 -7.96 25.61 16.65
C GLN A 320 -8.21 24.57 17.75
N ALA A 321 -9.40 23.98 17.79
CA ALA A 321 -9.74 22.91 18.73
C ALA A 321 -8.82 21.70 18.56
N VAL A 322 -8.49 21.29 17.33
CA VAL A 322 -7.56 20.19 17.06
C VAL A 322 -6.13 20.54 17.53
N GLN A 323 -5.66 21.77 17.29
CA GLN A 323 -4.33 22.21 17.74
C GLN A 323 -4.17 22.11 19.26
N SER A 324 -5.20 22.51 20.02
CA SER A 324 -5.22 22.42 21.48
C SER A 324 -5.73 21.08 22.02
N TRP A 325 -6.16 20.17 21.13
CA TRP A 325 -6.85 18.92 21.49
C TRP A 325 -8.08 19.14 22.40
N ASP A 326 -8.85 20.23 22.16
CA ASP A 326 -10.02 20.66 22.95
C ASP A 326 -11.33 20.09 22.39
N GLU A 327 -11.76 18.95 22.93
CA GLU A 327 -13.05 18.33 22.58
C GLU A 327 -14.26 19.21 22.89
N GLU A 328 -14.24 19.92 24.02
CA GLU A 328 -15.34 20.81 24.38
C GLU A 328 -15.40 22.01 23.44
N GLY A 329 -14.24 22.48 22.97
CA GLY A 329 -14.10 23.42 21.86
C GLY A 329 -14.79 22.94 20.60
N ALA A 330 -14.51 21.73 20.15
CA ALA A 330 -15.15 21.15 18.98
C ALA A 330 -16.68 21.02 19.14
N LYS A 331 -17.16 20.60 20.32
CA LYS A 331 -18.60 20.51 20.64
C LYS A 331 -19.31 21.87 20.59
N ARG A 332 -18.63 22.95 20.98
CA ARG A 332 -19.16 24.33 20.91
C ARG A 332 -19.36 24.81 19.46
N ILE A 333 -18.58 24.29 18.50
CA ILE A 333 -18.74 24.62 17.07
C ILE A 333 -20.01 23.96 16.53
N GLY A 334 -20.21 22.67 16.83
CA GLY A 334 -21.40 21.95 16.43
C GLY A 334 -21.30 20.45 16.68
N LYS A 335 -22.46 19.77 16.55
CA LYS A 335 -22.59 18.33 16.80
C LYS A 335 -21.61 17.49 15.99
N CYS A 336 -21.42 17.82 14.70
CA CYS A 336 -20.50 17.13 13.80
C CYS A 336 -19.05 17.18 14.31
N PHE A 337 -18.50 18.38 14.49
CA PHE A 337 -17.13 18.60 14.94
C PHE A 337 -16.87 17.97 16.30
N GLY A 338 -17.81 18.13 17.25
CA GLY A 338 -17.74 17.50 18.56
C GLY A 338 -17.72 15.98 18.47
N TYR A 339 -18.55 15.38 17.60
CA TYR A 339 -18.58 13.94 17.40
C TYR A 339 -17.25 13.43 16.83
N VAL A 340 -16.76 14.00 15.72
CA VAL A 340 -15.49 13.60 15.07
C VAL A 340 -14.31 13.70 16.04
N MET A 341 -14.21 14.81 16.78
CA MET A 341 -13.12 14.98 17.74
C MET A 341 -13.22 13.97 18.91
N SER A 342 -14.41 13.77 19.47
CA SER A 342 -14.59 12.86 20.61
C SER A 342 -14.34 11.40 20.24
N ILE A 343 -14.78 10.92 19.06
CA ILE A 343 -14.49 9.54 18.64
C ILE A 343 -13.00 9.34 18.36
N LEU A 344 -12.31 10.36 17.84
CA LEU A 344 -10.87 10.32 17.59
C LEU A 344 -10.08 10.24 18.90
N SER A 345 -10.35 11.16 19.84
CA SER A 345 -9.72 11.12 21.17
C SER A 345 -9.99 9.80 21.88
N LYS A 346 -11.26 9.40 21.96
CA LYS A 346 -11.67 8.16 22.63
C LYS A 346 -10.95 6.94 22.04
N THR A 347 -10.89 6.83 20.71
CA THR A 347 -10.23 5.69 20.06
C THR A 347 -8.72 5.66 20.34
N LEU A 348 -8.05 6.83 20.32
CA LEU A 348 -6.63 6.90 20.67
C LEU A 348 -6.36 6.60 22.14
N GLU A 349 -7.26 7.00 23.05
CA GLU A 349 -7.20 6.67 24.48
C GLU A 349 -7.44 5.18 24.74
N GLU A 350 -8.39 4.56 24.03
CA GLU A 350 -8.62 3.11 24.06
C GLU A 350 -7.36 2.35 23.64
N PHE A 351 -6.64 2.82 22.62
CA PHE A 351 -5.37 2.19 22.24
C PHE A 351 -4.34 2.21 23.37
N VAL A 352 -4.22 3.34 24.09
CA VAL A 352 -3.34 3.44 25.26
C VAL A 352 -3.80 2.52 26.39
N ALA A 353 -5.10 2.48 26.67
CA ALA A 353 -5.68 1.59 27.67
C ALA A 353 -5.43 0.10 27.34
N ASP A 354 -5.41 -0.24 26.05
CA ASP A 354 -5.08 -1.57 25.51
C ASP A 354 -3.55 -1.81 25.40
N GLY A 355 -2.72 -0.95 25.99
CA GLY A 355 -1.28 -1.11 26.11
C GLY A 355 -0.45 -0.59 24.93
N ALA A 356 -0.98 0.31 24.11
CA ALA A 356 -0.18 1.06 23.13
C ALA A 356 0.79 2.03 23.81
N SER A 357 1.93 2.33 23.18
CA SER A 357 2.88 3.34 23.68
C SER A 357 2.21 4.72 23.75
N PRO A 358 2.14 5.37 24.93
CA PRO A 358 1.63 6.73 25.05
C PRO A 358 2.41 7.73 24.20
N LEU A 359 3.75 7.60 24.16
CA LEU A 359 4.60 8.46 23.34
C LEU A 359 4.28 8.32 21.85
N GLY A 360 4.03 7.10 21.37
CA GLY A 360 3.66 6.85 19.99
C GLY A 360 2.27 7.40 19.63
N ILE A 361 1.32 7.33 20.57
CA ILE A 361 -0.01 7.95 20.41
C ILE A 361 0.12 9.48 20.41
N ASP A 362 0.92 10.06 21.30
CA ASP A 362 1.19 11.51 21.31
C ASP A 362 1.87 11.96 20.01
N CYS A 363 2.83 11.19 19.50
CA CYS A 363 3.43 11.43 18.18
C CYS A 363 2.37 11.43 17.08
N THR A 364 1.45 10.46 17.10
CA THR A 364 0.33 10.38 16.15
C THR A 364 -0.57 11.62 16.25
N LYS A 365 -0.97 12.04 17.47
CA LYS A 365 -1.75 13.27 17.70
C LYS A 365 -1.06 14.51 17.14
N GLU A 366 0.24 14.65 17.35
CA GLU A 366 1.03 15.77 16.83
C GLU A 366 1.05 15.82 15.30
N THR A 367 1.11 14.65 14.64
CA THR A 367 1.01 14.58 13.17
C THR A 367 -0.41 14.91 12.67
N ILE A 368 -1.46 14.50 13.38
CA ILE A 368 -2.86 14.87 13.07
C ILE A 368 -3.07 16.38 13.13
N LYS A 369 -2.46 17.06 14.12
CA LYS A 369 -2.49 18.53 14.17
C LYS A 369 -1.90 19.18 12.91
N LYS A 370 -0.87 18.57 12.31
CA LYS A 370 -0.30 19.05 11.04
C LYS A 370 -1.24 18.81 9.86
N VAL A 371 -1.90 17.65 9.80
CA VAL A 371 -2.95 17.34 8.82
C VAL A 371 -4.05 18.39 8.86
N SER A 372 -4.66 18.61 10.03
CA SER A 372 -5.72 19.61 10.26
C SER A 372 -5.33 21.02 9.77
N LYS A 373 -4.09 21.42 10.01
CA LYS A 373 -3.59 22.73 9.57
C LYS A 373 -3.50 22.83 8.05
N CYS A 374 -3.06 21.76 7.39
CA CYS A 374 -2.91 21.74 5.93
C CYS A 374 -4.28 21.59 5.23
N MET A 375 -5.20 20.80 5.78
CA MET A 375 -6.59 20.71 5.28
C MET A 375 -7.29 22.07 5.36
N LEU A 376 -7.11 22.83 6.44
CA LEU A 376 -7.62 24.20 6.51
C LEU A 376 -7.01 25.09 5.42
N GLN A 377 -5.71 24.92 5.10
CA GLN A 377 -5.07 25.69 4.04
C GLN A 377 -5.64 25.37 2.65
N GLU A 378 -5.97 24.10 2.39
CA GLU A 378 -6.65 23.69 1.17
C GLU A 378 -8.04 24.32 1.06
N VAL A 379 -8.82 24.29 2.14
CA VAL A 379 -10.13 24.95 2.18
C VAL A 379 -10.00 26.45 1.94
N ILE A 380 -9.00 27.13 2.52
CA ILE A 380 -8.73 28.55 2.23
C ILE A 380 -8.49 28.77 0.74
N TRP A 381 -7.67 27.92 0.09
CA TRP A 381 -7.43 28.02 -1.35
C TRP A 381 -8.72 27.86 -2.16
N ARG A 382 -9.57 26.88 -1.81
CA ARG A 382 -10.87 26.67 -2.46
C ARG A 382 -11.79 27.89 -2.33
N GLU A 383 -12.01 28.38 -1.11
CA GLU A 383 -12.96 29.48 -0.86
C GLU A 383 -12.47 30.82 -1.44
N GLU A 384 -11.15 31.02 -1.51
CA GLU A 384 -10.55 32.22 -2.13
C GLU A 384 -10.37 32.08 -3.65
N GLY A 385 -10.70 30.93 -4.24
CA GLY A 385 -10.47 30.65 -5.67
C GLY A 385 -8.99 30.69 -6.06
N GLN A 386 -8.10 30.42 -5.11
CA GLN A 386 -6.66 30.42 -5.31
C GLN A 386 -6.21 29.07 -5.85
N VAL A 387 -5.42 29.13 -6.91
CA VAL A 387 -4.64 27.98 -7.38
C VAL A 387 -3.17 28.32 -7.13
N PRO A 388 -2.55 27.74 -6.10
CA PRO A 388 -1.18 28.03 -5.70
C PRO A 388 -0.15 27.45 -6.70
N PRO A 389 1.12 27.84 -6.60
CA PRO A 389 2.21 27.15 -7.30
C PRO A 389 2.25 25.66 -6.92
N VAL A 390 2.58 24.78 -7.88
CA VAL A 390 2.51 23.32 -7.71
C VAL A 390 3.39 22.83 -6.56
N HIS A 391 4.57 23.44 -6.36
CA HIS A 391 5.45 23.12 -5.25
C HIS A 391 4.79 23.41 -3.88
N ASP A 392 4.15 24.57 -3.74
CA ASP A 392 3.53 24.99 -2.49
C ASP A 392 2.25 24.18 -2.21
N HIS A 393 1.50 23.84 -3.26
CA HIS A 393 0.40 22.88 -3.21
C HIS A 393 0.88 21.55 -2.65
N LEU A 394 1.81 20.88 -3.33
CA LEU A 394 2.27 19.53 -2.98
C LEU A 394 2.87 19.49 -1.57
N LYS A 395 3.54 20.55 -1.12
CA LYS A 395 4.08 20.64 0.24
C LYS A 395 2.99 20.57 1.32
N ALA A 396 1.83 21.17 1.08
CA ALA A 396 0.70 21.11 2.00
C ALA A 396 -0.10 19.80 1.82
N THR A 397 -0.42 19.46 0.58
CA THR A 397 -1.36 18.37 0.26
C THR A 397 -0.75 16.98 0.41
N THR A 398 0.59 16.87 0.38
CA THR A 398 1.27 15.64 0.80
C THR A 398 0.95 15.32 2.27
N ILE A 399 0.82 16.33 3.14
CA ILE A 399 0.49 16.12 4.55
C ILE A 399 -0.98 15.71 4.71
N THR A 400 -1.90 16.24 3.90
CA THR A 400 -3.34 15.98 4.04
C THR A 400 -3.78 14.58 3.61
N THR A 401 -2.94 13.86 2.85
CA THR A 401 -3.11 12.40 2.62
C THR A 401 -3.20 11.58 3.90
N SER A 402 -2.79 12.15 5.05
CA SER A 402 -2.76 11.49 6.36
C SER A 402 -1.81 10.29 6.44
N TYR A 403 -0.97 10.04 5.44
CA TYR A 403 0.00 8.95 5.45
C TYR A 403 1.03 9.07 6.57
N TRP A 404 1.33 10.29 7.01
CA TRP A 404 2.23 10.53 8.13
C TRP A 404 1.70 9.98 9.46
N PRO A 405 0.49 10.36 9.95
CA PRO A 405 -0.10 9.71 11.12
C PRO A 405 -0.37 8.21 10.92
N LEU A 406 -0.71 7.76 9.70
CA LEU A 406 -0.91 6.34 9.41
C LEU A 406 0.39 5.51 9.58
N ALA A 407 1.53 6.07 9.21
CA ALA A 407 2.84 5.47 9.50
C ALA A 407 3.11 5.43 11.01
N CYS A 408 2.84 6.51 11.74
CA CYS A 408 3.00 6.56 13.19
C CYS A 408 2.16 5.50 13.91
N ILE A 409 0.85 5.40 13.62
CA ILE A 409 -0.02 4.40 14.26
C ILE A 409 0.38 2.97 13.89
N SER A 410 0.90 2.77 12.68
CA SER A 410 1.43 1.47 12.25
C SER A 410 2.58 1.03 13.16
N PHE A 411 3.50 1.95 13.49
CA PHE A 411 4.61 1.67 14.40
C PHE A 411 4.14 1.42 15.83
N VAL A 412 3.12 2.15 16.30
CA VAL A 412 2.48 1.90 17.60
C VAL A 412 1.92 0.47 17.65
N GLY A 413 1.16 0.07 16.63
CA GLY A 413 0.57 -1.27 16.55
C GLY A 413 1.60 -2.40 16.51
N MET A 414 2.79 -2.13 15.98
CA MET A 414 3.93 -3.06 15.96
C MET A 414 4.74 -3.08 17.28
N GLY A 415 4.40 -2.23 18.25
CA GLY A 415 5.16 -2.12 19.49
C GLY A 415 6.57 -1.56 19.28
N ALA A 416 6.72 -0.61 18.34
CA ALA A 416 8.00 0.03 18.07
C ALA A 416 8.55 0.76 19.30
N ARG A 417 9.88 0.87 19.36
CA ARG A 417 10.60 1.59 20.43
C ARG A 417 10.38 3.10 20.31
N ASP A 418 10.55 3.80 21.43
CA ASP A 418 10.30 5.23 21.54
C ASP A 418 11.16 6.12 20.62
N ASP A 419 12.38 5.69 20.29
CA ASP A 419 13.27 6.40 19.38
C ASP A 419 12.75 6.43 17.93
N VAL A 420 11.99 5.40 17.52
CA VAL A 420 11.31 5.38 16.23
C VAL A 420 10.30 6.53 16.11
N PHE A 421 9.59 6.87 17.18
CA PHE A 421 8.62 7.97 17.14
C PHE A 421 9.29 9.34 17.06
N THR A 422 10.51 9.48 17.60
CA THR A 422 11.31 10.70 17.43
C THR A 422 11.73 10.87 15.97
N TRP A 423 12.20 9.78 15.33
CA TRP A 423 12.49 9.75 13.90
C TRP A 423 11.24 10.04 13.06
N ALA A 424 10.13 9.35 13.31
CA ALA A 424 8.89 9.51 12.56
C ALA A 424 8.30 10.93 12.68
N ARG A 425 8.43 11.59 13.84
CA ARG A 425 7.98 12.97 14.08
C ARG A 425 8.73 14.01 13.23
N SER A 426 9.86 13.65 12.61
CA SER A 426 10.59 14.57 11.73
C SER A 426 10.06 14.60 10.28
N PHE A 427 9.06 13.77 9.96
CA PHE A 427 8.60 13.49 8.60
C PHE A 427 9.74 13.03 7.67
N PRO A 428 10.41 11.92 8.01
CA PRO A 428 11.56 11.45 7.26
C PRO A 428 11.21 11.14 5.81
N LYS A 429 12.19 11.28 4.91
CA LYS A 429 11.98 11.30 3.47
C LYS A 429 11.23 10.08 2.94
N ILE A 430 11.44 8.87 3.49
CA ILE A 430 10.68 7.68 3.09
C ILE A 430 9.17 7.79 3.38
N ILE A 431 8.76 8.43 4.48
CA ILE A 431 7.35 8.67 4.82
C ILE A 431 6.81 9.79 3.93
N GLU A 432 7.58 10.86 3.73
CA GLU A 432 7.24 11.95 2.82
C GLU A 432 7.00 11.44 1.39
N ASN A 433 7.89 10.60 0.86
CA ASN A 433 7.77 10.03 -0.48
C ASN A 433 6.54 9.13 -0.61
N SER A 434 6.25 8.31 0.41
CA SER A 434 5.05 7.46 0.44
C SER A 434 3.77 8.30 0.41
N ALA A 435 3.74 9.39 1.19
CA ALA A 435 2.65 10.36 1.18
C ALA A 435 2.55 11.11 -0.16
N MET A 436 3.68 11.47 -0.78
CA MET A 436 3.72 12.16 -2.07
C MET A 436 3.21 11.25 -3.20
N ILE A 437 3.56 9.96 -3.19
CA ILE A 437 2.97 8.98 -4.11
C ILE A 437 1.45 8.93 -3.92
N SER A 438 0.99 8.90 -2.67
CA SER A 438 -0.45 8.93 -2.38
C SER A 438 -1.12 10.17 -2.97
N ARG A 439 -0.56 11.36 -2.74
CA ARG A 439 -1.11 12.62 -3.26
C ARG A 439 -1.14 12.64 -4.78
N LEU A 440 -0.04 12.27 -5.43
CA LEU A 440 0.06 12.31 -6.89
C LEU A 440 -0.90 11.32 -7.54
N MET A 441 -0.99 10.09 -7.05
CA MET A 441 -1.90 9.08 -7.60
C MET A 441 -3.37 9.45 -7.37
N ASP A 442 -3.70 9.99 -6.20
CA ASP A 442 -5.05 10.49 -5.89
C ASP A 442 -5.44 11.65 -6.82
N ASP A 443 -4.57 12.66 -6.98
CA ASP A 443 -4.82 13.79 -7.89
C ASP A 443 -4.97 13.33 -9.35
N ILE A 444 -4.15 12.39 -9.82
CA ILE A 444 -4.19 11.92 -11.22
C ILE A 444 -5.48 11.16 -11.52
N SER A 445 -5.90 10.28 -10.60
CA SER A 445 -7.05 9.41 -10.77
C SER A 445 -8.38 10.08 -10.38
N GLY A 446 -8.35 11.09 -9.51
CA GLY A 446 -9.51 11.83 -9.03
C GLY A 446 -9.78 13.15 -9.74
N HIS A 447 -8.87 13.65 -10.58
CA HIS A 447 -8.93 15.01 -11.16
C HIS A 447 -10.29 15.38 -11.77
N GLU A 448 -10.83 14.51 -12.62
CA GLU A 448 -12.10 14.76 -13.29
C GLU A 448 -13.25 14.87 -12.28
N CYS A 449 -13.29 14.00 -11.27
CA CYS A 449 -14.33 14.00 -10.23
C CYS A 449 -14.24 15.24 -9.34
N GLU A 450 -13.03 15.65 -8.94
CA GLU A 450 -12.81 16.83 -8.10
C GLU A 450 -13.22 18.12 -8.83
N LYS A 451 -12.94 18.18 -10.13
CA LYS A 451 -13.34 19.31 -10.98
C LYS A 451 -14.86 19.43 -11.10
N GLU A 452 -15.58 18.32 -11.23
CA GLU A 452 -17.05 18.32 -11.26
C GLU A 452 -17.66 18.79 -9.94
N ARG A 453 -17.01 18.49 -8.81
CA ARG A 453 -17.44 18.90 -7.46
C ARG A 453 -17.09 20.34 -7.11
N SER A 454 -16.33 21.04 -7.96
CA SER A 454 -15.77 22.37 -7.65
C SER A 454 -14.99 22.37 -6.33
N ASN A 455 -14.24 21.29 -6.07
CA ASN A 455 -13.41 21.18 -4.88
C ASN A 455 -12.09 21.97 -5.03
N VAL A 456 -11.16 21.80 -4.08
CA VAL A 456 -9.80 22.36 -4.13
C VAL A 456 -9.11 21.99 -5.44
N SER A 457 -8.36 22.92 -6.03
CA SER A 457 -7.58 22.67 -7.23
C SER A 457 -6.57 21.54 -7.01
N THR A 458 -6.54 20.55 -7.90
CA THR A 458 -5.62 19.41 -7.75
C THR A 458 -4.20 19.79 -8.16
N ALA A 459 -3.21 18.91 -7.94
CA ALA A 459 -1.85 19.13 -8.46
C ALA A 459 -1.83 19.32 -9.99
N ILE A 460 -2.77 18.72 -10.73
CA ILE A 460 -2.92 18.90 -12.17
C ILE A 460 -3.35 20.33 -12.48
N ASP A 461 -4.36 20.86 -11.79
CA ASP A 461 -4.80 22.25 -11.98
C ASP A 461 -3.67 23.23 -11.68
N CYS A 462 -2.93 22.99 -10.59
CA CYS A 462 -1.77 23.81 -10.21
C CYS A 462 -0.68 23.76 -11.29
N TYR A 463 -0.34 22.57 -11.79
CA TYR A 463 0.69 22.40 -12.81
C TYR A 463 0.30 23.03 -14.15
N VAL A 464 -0.95 22.82 -14.59
CA VAL A 464 -1.51 23.42 -15.82
C VAL A 464 -1.47 24.95 -15.72
N LYS A 465 -1.88 25.52 -14.58
CA LYS A 465 -1.87 26.97 -14.40
C LYS A 465 -0.46 27.55 -14.38
N GLU A 466 0.50 26.88 -13.72
CA GLU A 466 1.87 27.37 -13.59
C GLU A 466 2.67 27.27 -14.89
N HIS A 467 2.50 26.18 -15.64
CA HIS A 467 3.33 25.89 -16.82
C HIS A 467 2.62 26.11 -18.16
N GLY A 468 1.30 26.35 -18.18
CA GLY A 468 0.53 26.59 -19.41
C GLY A 468 0.45 25.37 -20.33
N VAL A 469 0.48 24.16 -19.77
CA VAL A 469 0.44 22.88 -20.50
C VAL A 469 -0.97 22.29 -20.56
N THR A 470 -1.15 21.22 -21.33
CA THR A 470 -2.39 20.43 -21.33
C THR A 470 -2.53 19.59 -20.06
N VAL A 471 -3.76 19.15 -19.76
CA VAL A 471 -4.04 18.24 -18.63
C VAL A 471 -3.29 16.92 -18.81
N GLU A 472 -3.24 16.39 -20.03
CA GLU A 472 -2.53 15.16 -20.37
C GLU A 472 -1.03 15.28 -20.10
N GLN A 473 -0.39 16.37 -20.53
CA GLN A 473 1.02 16.64 -20.25
C GLN A 473 1.29 16.79 -18.74
N ALA A 474 0.37 17.41 -18.00
CA ALA A 474 0.46 17.51 -16.55
C ALA A 474 0.34 16.13 -15.88
N LYS A 475 -0.62 15.28 -16.31
CA LYS A 475 -0.78 13.90 -15.83
C LYS A 475 0.47 13.06 -16.09
N GLU A 476 1.05 13.16 -17.29
CA GLU A 476 2.30 12.48 -17.64
C GLU A 476 3.45 12.93 -16.74
N THR A 477 3.63 14.25 -16.56
CA THR A 477 4.72 14.79 -15.74
C THR A 477 4.58 14.41 -14.26
N LEU A 478 3.38 14.51 -13.70
CA LEU A 478 3.12 14.13 -12.31
C LEU A 478 3.23 12.62 -12.10
N SER A 479 2.93 11.81 -13.13
CA SER A 479 3.20 10.36 -13.10
C SER A 479 4.70 10.08 -13.05
N CYS A 480 5.51 10.80 -13.83
CA CYS A 480 6.98 10.72 -13.73
C CYS A 480 7.48 11.12 -12.33
N LEU A 481 6.90 12.15 -11.72
CA LEU A 481 7.24 12.55 -10.36
C LEU A 481 6.91 11.44 -9.33
N ALA A 482 5.82 10.71 -9.51
CA ALA A 482 5.49 9.54 -8.67
C ALA A 482 6.53 8.41 -8.84
N GLU A 483 7.00 8.18 -10.07
CA GLU A 483 8.10 7.24 -10.34
C GLU A 483 9.42 7.66 -9.67
N GLU A 484 9.73 8.97 -9.63
CA GLU A 484 10.87 9.50 -8.89
C GLU A 484 10.75 9.27 -7.38
N GLN A 485 9.53 9.39 -6.82
CA GLN A 485 9.30 9.09 -5.40
C GLN A 485 9.54 7.61 -5.10
N TRP A 486 9.17 6.69 -6.00
CA TRP A 486 9.47 5.25 -5.85
C TRP A 486 10.98 4.98 -5.82
N LYS A 487 11.76 5.64 -6.69
CA LYS A 487 13.23 5.55 -6.68
C LYS A 487 13.82 6.11 -5.39
N SER A 488 13.27 7.22 -4.90
CA SER A 488 13.69 7.80 -3.63
C SER A 488 13.33 6.90 -2.44
N ILE A 489 12.17 6.22 -2.45
CA ILE A 489 11.85 5.17 -1.47
C ILE A 489 12.89 4.05 -1.50
N ASN A 490 13.28 3.56 -2.68
CA ASN A 490 14.31 2.52 -2.79
C ASN A 490 15.65 2.99 -2.21
N GLN A 491 16.06 4.23 -2.51
CA GLN A 491 17.27 4.85 -1.98
C GLN A 491 17.24 4.96 -0.45
N GLU A 492 16.17 5.52 0.11
CA GLU A 492 15.98 5.68 1.56
C GLU A 492 15.88 4.33 2.27
N PHE A 493 15.21 3.36 1.64
CA PHE A 493 15.13 2.00 2.16
C PHE A 493 16.52 1.39 2.28
N LEU A 494 17.39 1.54 1.29
CA LEU A 494 18.73 0.90 1.27
C LEU A 494 19.79 1.68 2.07
N SER A 495 19.59 2.98 2.32
CA SER A 495 20.52 3.80 3.09
C SER A 495 20.20 3.81 4.60
N ASN A 496 18.96 3.50 4.99
CA ASN A 496 18.53 3.59 6.38
C ASN A 496 18.89 2.34 7.20
N ILE A 497 20.02 2.41 7.90
CA ILE A 497 20.51 1.36 8.80
C ILE A 497 20.04 1.50 10.26
N ILE A 498 19.32 2.58 10.58
CA ILE A 498 18.92 2.92 11.96
C ILE A 498 17.56 2.31 12.29
N ILE A 499 16.63 2.34 11.33
CA ILE A 499 15.26 1.89 11.53
C ILE A 499 15.12 0.43 11.09
N PRO A 500 14.53 -0.45 11.92
CA PRO A 500 14.26 -1.83 11.54
C PRO A 500 13.50 -1.96 10.21
N VAL A 501 14.00 -2.84 9.33
CA VAL A 501 13.40 -3.15 8.02
C VAL A 501 11.89 -3.43 8.07
N PRO A 502 11.33 -4.17 9.05
CA PRO A 502 9.89 -4.38 9.15
C PRO A 502 9.07 -3.08 9.24
N LEU A 503 9.60 -2.05 9.92
CA LEU A 503 8.95 -0.74 10.05
C LEU A 503 9.01 0.05 8.74
N LEU A 504 10.19 0.11 8.10
CA LEU A 504 10.33 0.73 6.78
C LEU A 504 9.40 0.08 5.75
N THR A 505 9.26 -1.25 5.82
CA THR A 505 8.36 -2.01 4.95
C THR A 505 6.90 -1.57 5.10
N ARG A 506 6.45 -1.14 6.28
CA ARG A 506 5.07 -0.64 6.44
C ARG A 506 4.84 0.69 5.74
N VAL A 507 5.85 1.56 5.72
CA VAL A 507 5.82 2.82 4.96
C VAL A 507 5.77 2.54 3.45
N ILE A 508 6.54 1.56 2.99
CA ILE A 508 6.50 1.09 1.59
C ILE A 508 5.14 0.47 1.28
N ASN A 509 4.58 -0.33 2.19
CA ASN A 509 3.27 -0.95 1.99
C ASN A 509 2.15 0.07 1.88
N LEU A 510 2.21 1.19 2.61
CA LEU A 510 1.27 2.30 2.40
C LEU A 510 1.30 2.77 0.94
N ALA A 511 2.48 3.01 0.35
CA ALA A 511 2.60 3.36 -1.07
C ALA A 511 2.09 2.23 -2.01
N ARG A 512 2.33 0.96 -1.67
CA ARG A 512 1.82 -0.19 -2.44
C ARG A 512 0.29 -0.26 -2.48
N VAL A 513 -0.40 0.24 -1.44
CA VAL A 513 -1.86 0.26 -1.46
C VAL A 513 -2.39 1.19 -2.55
N MET A 514 -1.71 2.31 -2.82
CA MET A 514 -2.12 3.25 -3.87
C MET A 514 -2.09 2.63 -5.27
N GLU A 515 -1.14 1.72 -5.52
CA GLU A 515 -1.07 0.95 -6.77
C GLU A 515 -2.25 -0.02 -6.96
N SER A 516 -2.98 -0.34 -5.89
CA SER A 516 -4.19 -1.17 -5.96
C SER A 516 -5.46 -0.32 -5.98
N LEU A 517 -5.52 0.74 -5.16
CA LEU A 517 -6.73 1.55 -4.96
C LEU A 517 -6.87 2.73 -5.94
N TYR A 518 -5.76 3.28 -6.44
CA TYR A 518 -5.72 4.56 -7.15
C TYR A 518 -4.99 4.51 -8.50
N LYS A 519 -4.72 3.31 -9.03
CA LYS A 519 -3.96 3.18 -10.29
C LYS A 519 -4.69 3.74 -11.51
N LYS A 520 -6.02 3.64 -11.53
CA LYS A 520 -6.87 4.02 -12.66
C LYS A 520 -8.01 4.95 -12.28
N ILE A 521 -8.48 4.86 -11.04
CA ILE A 521 -9.65 5.56 -10.51
C ILE A 521 -9.49 5.69 -9.00
N ASP A 522 -10.15 6.66 -8.36
CA ASP A 522 -10.33 6.69 -6.92
C ASP A 522 -11.23 5.54 -6.45
N GLY A 523 -10.62 4.38 -6.19
CA GLY A 523 -11.31 3.19 -5.74
C GLY A 523 -11.82 3.26 -4.30
N TYR A 524 -11.42 4.24 -3.50
CA TYR A 524 -11.95 4.43 -2.14
C TYR A 524 -13.32 5.08 -2.17
N THR A 525 -13.44 6.18 -2.92
CA THR A 525 -14.73 6.85 -3.13
C THR A 525 -15.64 5.99 -4.00
N HIS A 526 -15.11 5.47 -5.12
CA HIS A 526 -15.80 4.56 -6.04
C HIS A 526 -15.59 3.09 -5.68
N CYS A 527 -16.08 2.71 -4.50
CA CYS A 527 -15.80 1.40 -3.88
C CYS A 527 -16.23 0.18 -4.73
N SER A 528 -17.16 0.34 -5.68
CA SER A 528 -17.52 -0.72 -6.62
C SER A 528 -16.36 -1.16 -7.52
N GLU A 529 -15.43 -0.26 -7.83
CA GLU A 529 -14.28 -0.52 -8.71
C GLU A 529 -13.24 -1.45 -8.06
N ILE A 530 -13.19 -1.48 -6.73
CA ILE A 530 -12.29 -2.36 -5.95
C ILE A 530 -13.01 -3.58 -5.37
N PHE A 531 -14.28 -3.78 -5.72
CA PHE A 531 -15.11 -4.88 -5.22
C PHE A 531 -14.42 -6.23 -5.39
N ASP A 532 -13.88 -6.49 -6.58
CA ASP A 532 -13.24 -7.77 -6.92
C ASP A 532 -11.95 -8.00 -6.10
N TYR A 533 -11.24 -6.96 -5.70
CA TYR A 533 -10.05 -7.11 -4.85
C TYR A 533 -10.43 -7.56 -3.44
N ILE A 534 -11.44 -6.89 -2.85
CA ILE A 534 -11.97 -7.24 -1.52
C ILE A 534 -12.57 -8.65 -1.55
N ASP A 535 -13.36 -8.97 -2.58
CA ASP A 535 -13.92 -10.32 -2.80
C ASP A 535 -12.80 -11.36 -2.81
N LYS A 536 -11.78 -11.17 -3.66
CA LYS A 536 -10.65 -12.10 -3.81
C LYS A 536 -9.94 -12.43 -2.51
N VAL A 537 -9.69 -11.44 -1.65
CA VAL A 537 -8.92 -11.63 -0.42
C VAL A 537 -9.76 -11.99 0.80
N LEU A 538 -11.01 -11.52 0.89
CA LEU A 538 -11.84 -11.71 2.09
C LEU A 538 -13.01 -12.68 1.90
N ASP A 539 -13.57 -12.85 0.69
CA ASP A 539 -14.79 -13.65 0.48
C ASP A 539 -14.62 -14.88 -0.43
N LYS A 540 -13.80 -14.78 -1.46
CA LYS A 540 -13.54 -15.87 -2.39
C LYS A 540 -12.52 -16.85 -1.84
N CYS A 541 -12.97 -18.09 -1.67
CA CYS A 541 -12.11 -19.21 -1.26
C CYS A 541 -10.90 -19.40 -2.18
N VAL A 542 -9.81 -19.89 -1.59
CA VAL A 542 -8.76 -20.61 -2.32
C VAL A 542 -9.08 -22.10 -2.17
N HIS A 543 -9.26 -22.81 -3.28
CA HIS A 543 -9.47 -24.25 -3.27
C HIS A 543 -8.15 -24.93 -2.89
N HIS A 544 -8.17 -25.65 -1.78
CA HIS A 544 -7.05 -26.35 -1.17
C HIS A 544 -7.38 -27.83 -1.00
#